data_AF-A0A4Y9Z7S8-F1
#
_entry.id   AF-A0A4Y9Z7S8-F1
#
_cell.length_a   1.000
_cell.length_b   1.000
_cell.length_c   1.000
_cell.angle_alpha   90.00
_cell.angle_beta   90.00
_cell.angle_gamma   90.00
#
_symmetry.space_group_name_H-M   'P 1'
#
loop_
_entity.id
_entity.type
_entity.pdbx_description
1 polymer ?
#
loop_
_entity_poly.entity_id
_entity_poly.type
_entity_poly.pdbx_seq_one_letter_code
_entity_poly.pdbx_strand_id
1 'polypeptide(L)'
;MCDSELHLLKGLRGALEAHRYLCEMGFLHGNINAGNVLLYNIDEEAKKGSQGFLLDVELALVKPPFLNQKETVNAPPIQRTPGVYTLPTTRTHNHFDADPILHSTSDMLGTVQFMAWEVLCAIASGEEIERRPHHDVESFVWVLAYSVMRLVATKMRKDTTVSSKALSNFQKYFKDCFSPGSARTISAARLSLFPLTWTCESLYEDATRQISQTLANLFEELSSTIYMSANPVPKHRIYMTHDKLLNLLDAAIEELETVQ
;
A
#
# COMPACT_ATOMS: atom_id res chain seq x y z
N MET A 1 13.89 4.78 10.12
CA MET A 1 13.82 4.31 8.71
C MET A 1 13.84 2.79 8.78
N CYS A 2 13.22 2.06 7.85
CA CYS A 2 13.20 0.60 7.94
C CYS A 2 14.59 0.04 7.64
N ASP A 3 15.26 -0.51 8.65
CA ASP A 3 16.65 -0.96 8.53
C ASP A 3 16.76 -2.45 8.12
N SER A 4 15.64 -3.17 8.04
CA SER A 4 15.60 -4.57 7.60
C SER A 4 14.40 -4.88 6.69
N GLU A 5 14.57 -5.88 5.83
CA GLU A 5 13.52 -6.38 4.93
C GLU A 5 12.38 -7.00 5.74
N LEU A 6 12.72 -7.77 6.77
CA LEU A 6 11.74 -8.39 7.67
C LEU A 6 10.83 -7.34 8.33
N HIS A 7 11.40 -6.24 8.83
CA HIS A 7 10.60 -5.17 9.43
C HIS A 7 9.68 -4.49 8.41
N LEU A 8 10.15 -4.29 7.17
CA LEU A 8 9.34 -3.69 6.11
C LEU A 8 8.13 -4.57 5.79
N LEU A 9 8.36 -5.88 5.58
CA LEU A 9 7.29 -6.81 5.23
C LEU A 9 6.29 -6.96 6.37
N LYS A 10 6.76 -7.05 7.61
CA LYS A 10 5.91 -7.10 8.80
C LYS A 10 5.00 -5.88 8.96
N GLY A 11 5.56 -4.68 8.77
CA GLY A 11 4.75 -3.48 8.85
C GLY A 11 3.78 -3.32 7.68
N LEU A 12 4.20 -3.67 6.46
CA LEU A 12 3.30 -3.68 5.31
C LEU A 12 2.15 -4.70 5.47
N ARG A 13 2.45 -5.90 5.97
CA ARG A 13 1.46 -6.94 6.32
C ARG A 13 0.46 -6.42 7.34
N GLY A 14 0.94 -5.77 8.42
CA GLY A 14 0.08 -5.18 9.45
C GLY A 14 -0.85 -4.09 8.89
N ALA A 15 -0.33 -3.22 8.03
CA ALA A 15 -1.14 -2.20 7.36
C ALA A 15 -2.17 -2.81 6.40
N LEU A 16 -1.79 -3.85 5.65
CA LEU A 16 -2.72 -4.55 4.75
C LEU A 16 -3.84 -5.26 5.51
N GLU A 17 -3.55 -5.84 6.68
CA GLU A 17 -4.56 -6.43 7.57
C GLU A 17 -5.54 -5.36 8.09
N ALA A 18 -5.02 -4.20 8.49
CA ALA A 18 -5.87 -3.07 8.88
C ALA A 18 -6.75 -2.60 7.70
N HIS A 19 -6.21 -2.55 6.49
CA HIS A 19 -6.98 -2.25 5.28
C HIS A 19 -8.08 -3.28 5.01
N ARG A 20 -7.81 -4.58 5.23
CA ARG A 20 -8.81 -5.65 5.12
C ARG A 20 -9.98 -5.40 6.07
N TYR A 21 -9.68 -5.14 7.33
CA TYR A 21 -10.69 -4.86 8.35
C TYR A 21 -11.54 -3.63 7.99
N LEU A 22 -10.91 -2.56 7.51
CA LEU A 22 -11.62 -1.37 7.01
C LEU A 22 -12.55 -1.71 5.84
N CYS A 23 -12.10 -2.50 4.87
CA CYS A 23 -12.92 -2.95 3.74
C CYS A 23 -14.13 -3.78 4.17
N GLU A 24 -13.95 -4.66 5.17
CA GLU A 24 -15.03 -5.46 5.77
C GLU A 24 -16.05 -4.58 6.49
N MET A 25 -15.58 -3.47 7.08
CA MET A 25 -16.42 -2.39 7.60
C MET A 25 -16.95 -1.45 6.52
N GLY A 26 -16.82 -1.80 5.24
CA GLY A 26 -17.34 -1.01 4.13
C GLY A 26 -16.53 0.25 3.80
N PHE A 27 -15.34 0.46 4.39
CA PHE A 27 -14.46 1.58 4.05
C PHE A 27 -13.41 1.15 3.02
N LEU A 28 -13.35 1.84 1.89
CA LEU A 28 -12.19 1.80 0.99
C LEU A 28 -11.30 2.98 1.32
N HIS A 29 -9.98 2.80 1.37
CA HIS A 29 -9.09 3.89 1.79
C HIS A 29 -8.90 4.93 0.70
N GLY A 30 -8.77 4.52 -0.57
CA GLY A 30 -8.68 5.43 -1.72
C GLY A 30 -7.35 6.20 -1.86
N ASN A 31 -6.47 6.17 -0.87
CA ASN A 31 -5.19 6.91 -0.87
C ASN A 31 -4.05 6.11 -0.20
N ILE A 32 -3.89 4.84 -0.56
CA ILE A 32 -2.76 4.02 -0.10
C ILE A 32 -1.47 4.52 -0.75
N ASN A 33 -0.52 4.94 0.08
CA ASN A 33 0.79 5.44 -0.37
C ASN A 33 1.86 5.31 0.72
N ALA A 34 3.12 5.56 0.35
CA ALA A 34 4.26 5.38 1.25
C ALA A 34 4.30 6.35 2.46
N GLY A 35 3.58 7.47 2.41
CA GLY A 35 3.39 8.38 3.55
C GLY A 35 2.27 7.94 4.49
N ASN A 36 1.28 7.20 3.97
CA ASN A 36 0.11 6.74 4.73
C ASN A 36 0.27 5.32 5.30
N VAL A 37 1.30 4.58 4.87
CA VAL A 37 1.70 3.30 5.48
C VAL A 37 2.84 3.56 6.46
N LEU A 38 2.53 3.56 7.75
CA LEU A 38 3.52 3.67 8.81
C LEU A 38 4.00 2.31 9.27
N LEU A 39 5.30 2.22 9.53
CA LEU A 39 5.96 1.06 10.15
C LEU A 39 6.19 1.37 11.63
N TYR A 40 6.09 0.35 12.48
CA TYR A 40 6.39 0.47 13.90
C TYR A 40 7.87 0.86 14.15
N ASN A 41 8.20 1.41 15.32
CA ASN A 41 9.60 1.71 15.66
C ASN A 41 10.23 0.51 16.37
N ILE A 42 11.37 0.01 15.87
CA ILE A 42 12.06 -1.17 16.43
C ILE A 42 12.56 -0.93 17.88
N ASP A 43 12.78 0.34 18.26
CA ASP A 43 13.34 0.71 19.57
C ASP A 43 12.38 0.51 20.76
N GLU A 44 11.11 0.23 20.51
CA GLU A 44 10.17 -0.19 21.55
C GLU A 44 9.97 -1.70 21.43
N GLU A 45 10.15 -2.45 22.53
CA GLU A 45 9.90 -3.89 22.54
C GLU A 45 8.52 -4.18 21.95
N ALA A 46 8.51 -4.78 20.76
CA ALA A 46 7.29 -5.08 20.02
C ALA A 46 6.45 -6.08 20.83
N LYS A 47 5.61 -5.55 21.71
CA LYS A 47 4.52 -6.31 22.32
C LYS A 47 3.67 -6.83 21.17
N LYS A 48 3.44 -8.15 21.15
CA LYS A 48 2.53 -8.86 20.24
C LYS A 48 1.36 -7.94 19.81
N GLY A 49 1.43 -7.38 18.60
CA GLY A 49 0.55 -6.32 18.09
C GLY A 49 0.85 -5.97 16.63
N SER A 50 0.02 -5.15 15.98
CA SER A 50 0.22 -4.81 14.56
C SER A 50 1.50 -4.00 14.37
N GLN A 51 2.35 -4.42 13.44
CA GLN A 51 3.67 -3.83 13.19
C GLN A 51 3.64 -2.70 12.15
N GLY A 52 2.44 -2.33 11.69
CA GLY A 52 2.21 -1.19 10.81
C GLY A 52 0.79 -0.64 10.96
N PHE A 53 0.62 0.61 10.55
CA PHE A 53 -0.60 1.40 10.71
C PHE A 53 -0.92 2.14 9.41
N LEU A 54 -2.21 2.34 9.15
CA LEU A 54 -2.70 3.21 8.08
C LEU A 54 -3.12 4.56 8.66
N LEU A 55 -2.66 5.62 8.01
CA LEU A 55 -3.07 6.99 8.28
C LEU A 55 -3.98 7.52 7.17
N ASP A 56 -4.62 8.66 7.44
CA ASP A 56 -5.30 9.46 6.40
C ASP A 56 -6.48 8.72 5.73
N VAL A 57 -7.43 8.29 6.57
CA VAL A 57 -8.74 7.77 6.15
C VAL A 57 -9.72 8.87 5.74
N GLU A 58 -9.27 10.12 5.62
CA GLU A 58 -10.13 11.27 5.28
C GLU A 58 -10.68 11.17 3.86
N LEU A 59 -9.99 10.43 2.99
CA LEU A 59 -10.40 10.14 1.63
C LEU A 59 -11.13 8.79 1.49
N ALA A 60 -11.49 8.17 2.62
CA ALA A 60 -12.09 6.85 2.60
C ALA A 60 -13.53 6.88 2.05
N LEU A 61 -13.81 5.94 1.14
CA LEU A 61 -15.14 5.75 0.56
C LEU A 61 -15.95 4.80 1.44
N VAL A 62 -17.17 5.19 1.81
CA VAL A 62 -18.08 4.35 2.62
C VAL A 62 -19.06 3.61 1.72
N LYS A 63 -19.14 2.29 1.86
CA LYS A 63 -20.09 1.45 1.12
C LYS A 63 -21.45 1.35 1.84
N PRO A 64 -22.57 1.26 1.09
CA PRO A 64 -23.91 1.01 1.64
C PRO A 64 -24.05 -0.47 1.98
N PRO A 65 -23.69 -0.87 3.22
CA PRO A 65 -24.74 -0.94 4.24
C PRO A 65 -24.42 -0.17 5.53
N PHE A 66 -23.26 0.50 5.60
CA PHE A 66 -22.90 1.39 6.72
C PHE A 66 -23.57 2.77 6.61
N LEU A 67 -24.01 3.11 5.39
CA LEU A 67 -24.80 4.28 5.10
C LEU A 67 -26.21 4.11 5.70
N ASN A 68 -26.67 5.09 6.48
CA ASN A 68 -27.93 5.10 7.24
C ASN A 68 -27.99 4.21 8.48
N GLN A 69 -26.84 3.74 9.01
CA GLN A 69 -26.83 3.09 10.32
C GLN A 69 -26.83 4.16 11.43
N LYS A 70 -27.82 4.07 12.32
CA LYS A 70 -27.93 4.91 13.52
C LYS A 70 -27.51 4.09 14.74
N GLU A 71 -26.23 4.18 15.12
CA GLU A 71 -25.78 3.52 16.34
C GLU A 71 -26.03 4.41 17.56
N THR A 72 -26.77 3.89 18.53
CA THR A 72 -27.15 4.62 19.74
C THR A 72 -26.49 3.93 20.93
N VAL A 73 -25.41 4.51 21.44
CA VAL A 73 -24.64 3.94 22.55
C VAL A 73 -24.95 4.70 23.84
N ASN A 74 -25.26 3.96 24.91
CA ASN A 74 -25.38 4.53 26.25
C ASN A 74 -23.99 4.81 26.80
N ALA A 75 -23.65 6.08 26.94
CA ALA A 75 -22.38 6.52 27.50
C ALA A 75 -22.47 6.55 29.03
N PRO A 76 -21.60 5.82 29.76
CA PRO A 76 -21.59 5.85 31.21
C PRO A 76 -21.13 7.20 31.75
N PRO A 77 -21.49 7.54 33.01
CA PRO A 77 -20.99 8.72 33.71
C PRO A 77 -19.47 8.83 33.69
N ILE A 78 -18.94 9.95 33.18
CA ILE A 78 -17.51 10.26 33.21
C ILE A 78 -17.27 11.22 34.38
N GLN A 79 -16.27 10.91 35.20
CA GLN A 79 -15.83 11.79 36.26
C GLN A 79 -14.96 12.92 35.68
N ARG A 80 -15.46 14.16 35.72
CA ARG A 80 -14.69 15.33 35.23
C ARG A 80 -13.78 15.92 36.31
N THR A 81 -14.14 15.73 37.57
CA THR A 81 -13.43 16.23 38.76
C THR A 81 -13.84 15.38 39.97
N PRO A 82 -13.04 15.33 41.06
CA PRO A 82 -13.40 14.56 42.26
C PRO A 82 -14.80 14.94 42.76
N GLY A 83 -15.70 13.96 42.87
CA GLY A 83 -17.09 14.16 43.28
C GLY A 83 -18.10 14.64 42.22
N VAL A 84 -17.67 14.98 40.99
CA VAL A 84 -18.59 15.44 39.92
C VAL A 84 -18.60 14.46 38.75
N TYR A 85 -19.73 13.76 38.59
CA TYR A 85 -19.99 12.82 37.50
C TYR A 85 -20.94 13.44 36.47
N THR A 86 -20.72 13.15 35.19
CA THR A 86 -21.73 13.47 34.16
C THR A 86 -22.91 12.51 34.27
N LEU A 87 -24.12 12.97 33.96
CA LEU A 87 -25.27 12.07 33.88
C LEU A 87 -25.08 11.03 32.76
N PRO A 88 -25.66 9.82 32.88
CA PRO A 88 -25.75 8.88 31.77
C PRO A 88 -26.37 9.59 30.57
N THR A 89 -25.73 9.50 29.40
CA THR A 89 -26.22 10.15 28.19
C THR A 89 -26.25 9.16 27.04
N THR A 90 -27.03 9.47 26.03
CA THR A 90 -27.16 8.65 24.83
C THR A 90 -26.39 9.33 23.71
N ARG A 91 -25.40 8.63 23.13
CA ARG A 91 -24.64 9.12 21.98
C ARG A 91 -25.16 8.46 20.71
N THR A 92 -25.57 9.27 19.76
CA THR A 92 -26.03 8.81 18.44
C THR A 92 -24.94 9.09 17.40
N HIS A 93 -24.48 8.05 16.71
CA HIS A 93 -23.62 8.15 15.53
C HIS A 93 -24.49 8.02 14.28
N ASN A 94 -24.43 9.03 13.41
CA ASN A 94 -25.12 9.04 12.12
C ASN A 94 -24.08 8.93 11.00
N HIS A 95 -24.27 7.95 10.10
CA HIS A 95 -23.44 7.77 8.91
C HIS A 95 -24.23 8.21 7.67
N PHE A 96 -23.79 9.30 7.01
CA PHE A 96 -24.47 9.92 5.87
C PHE A 96 -23.89 9.48 4.52
N ASP A 97 -24.73 9.50 3.49
CA ASP A 97 -24.41 9.14 2.10
C ASP A 97 -23.20 9.93 1.55
N ALA A 98 -22.23 9.19 1.02
CA ALA A 98 -21.24 9.69 0.08
C ALA A 98 -21.38 8.88 -1.21
N ASP A 99 -21.67 9.54 -2.34
CA ASP A 99 -21.70 8.86 -3.63
C ASP A 99 -20.30 8.28 -3.91
N PRO A 100 -20.17 6.97 -4.19
CA PRO A 100 -18.88 6.30 -4.34
C PRO A 100 -18.13 6.64 -5.64
N ILE A 101 -18.60 7.65 -6.38
CA ILE A 101 -18.13 8.02 -7.71
C ILE A 101 -17.02 9.07 -7.54
N LEU A 102 -15.81 8.71 -7.95
CA LEU A 102 -14.72 9.66 -8.04
C LEU A 102 -15.00 10.63 -9.20
N HIS A 103 -15.58 11.79 -8.92
CA HIS A 103 -15.57 12.90 -9.87
C HIS A 103 -14.13 13.39 -10.03
N SER A 104 -13.67 13.52 -11.27
CA SER A 104 -12.31 13.89 -11.68
C SER A 104 -11.91 15.31 -11.22
N THR A 105 -11.83 15.55 -9.92
CA THR A 105 -11.47 16.84 -9.36
C THR A 105 -9.98 16.86 -9.07
N SER A 106 -9.35 17.92 -9.60
CA SER A 106 -7.91 18.14 -9.73
C SER A 106 -7.11 18.11 -8.42
N ASP A 107 -7.76 18.13 -7.26
CA ASP A 107 -7.10 18.26 -5.95
C ASP A 107 -6.79 16.92 -5.27
N MET A 108 -7.31 15.80 -5.78
CA MET A 108 -6.95 14.43 -5.31
C MET A 108 -5.66 13.86 -5.94
N LEU A 109 -4.98 14.62 -6.81
CA LEU A 109 -3.83 14.19 -7.61
C LEU A 109 -2.53 13.94 -6.83
N GLY A 110 -2.54 14.06 -5.49
CA GLY A 110 -1.33 13.99 -4.65
C GLY A 110 -0.54 12.68 -4.75
N THR A 111 -1.13 11.60 -5.29
CA THR A 111 -0.54 10.26 -5.13
C THR A 111 -0.73 9.31 -6.30
N VAL A 112 -0.85 9.84 -7.54
CA VAL A 112 -1.08 9.03 -8.75
C VAL A 112 -0.04 7.91 -8.96
N GLN A 113 1.19 8.07 -8.46
CA GLN A 113 2.26 7.08 -8.56
C GLN A 113 1.99 5.76 -7.83
N PHE A 114 1.02 5.70 -6.91
CA PHE A 114 0.66 4.45 -6.24
C PHE A 114 -0.71 3.93 -6.65
N MET A 115 -1.41 4.59 -7.58
CA MET A 115 -2.73 4.13 -8.02
C MET A 115 -2.65 2.83 -8.83
N ALA A 116 -3.69 2.00 -8.70
CA ALA A 116 -3.86 0.82 -9.53
C ALA A 116 -3.98 1.16 -11.02
N TRP A 117 -3.56 0.24 -11.88
CA TRP A 117 -3.53 0.42 -13.33
C TRP A 117 -4.90 0.81 -13.92
N GLU A 118 -5.98 0.16 -13.50
CA GLU A 118 -7.34 0.49 -14.00
C GLU A 118 -7.74 1.93 -13.69
N VAL A 119 -7.36 2.42 -12.51
CA VAL A 119 -7.69 3.77 -12.05
C VAL A 119 -6.89 4.79 -12.85
N LEU A 120 -5.61 4.50 -13.11
CA LEU A 120 -4.78 5.32 -13.98
C LEU A 120 -5.31 5.36 -15.42
N CYS A 121 -5.81 4.25 -15.94
CA CYS A 121 -6.45 4.19 -17.26
C CYS A 121 -7.72 5.04 -17.31
N ALA A 122 -8.59 4.94 -16.30
CA ALA A 122 -9.80 5.75 -16.20
C ALA A 122 -9.47 7.25 -16.17
N ILE A 123 -8.52 7.67 -15.32
CA ILE A 123 -8.04 9.05 -15.25
C ILE A 123 -7.47 9.51 -16.61
N ALA A 124 -6.66 8.67 -17.26
CA ALA A 124 -6.02 9.02 -18.54
C ALA A 124 -7.01 9.13 -19.72
N SER A 125 -8.15 8.45 -19.63
CA SER A 125 -9.24 8.49 -20.60
C SER A 125 -10.34 9.48 -20.24
N GLY A 126 -10.32 10.05 -19.04
CA GLY A 126 -11.42 10.88 -18.52
C GLY A 126 -12.69 10.08 -18.25
N GLU A 127 -12.57 8.78 -18.01
CA GLU A 127 -13.68 7.88 -17.70
C GLU A 127 -13.89 7.78 -16.18
N GLU A 128 -15.14 7.55 -15.78
CA GLU A 128 -15.47 7.25 -14.39
C GLU A 128 -15.15 5.78 -14.07
N ILE A 129 -14.66 5.53 -12.86
CA ILE A 129 -14.39 4.18 -12.36
C ILE A 129 -14.91 4.03 -10.94
N GLU A 130 -15.64 2.95 -10.70
CA GLU A 130 -16.01 2.52 -9.35
C GLU A 130 -14.76 2.00 -8.63
N ARG A 131 -14.36 2.66 -7.54
CA ARG A 131 -13.27 2.17 -6.68
C ARG A 131 -13.66 0.89 -5.97
N ARG A 132 -12.75 -0.07 -5.94
CA ARG A 132 -12.94 -1.39 -5.31
C ARG A 132 -11.73 -1.76 -4.46
N PRO A 133 -11.89 -2.71 -3.50
CA PRO A 133 -10.80 -3.08 -2.59
C PRO A 133 -9.50 -3.46 -3.29
N HIS A 134 -9.59 -4.14 -4.45
CA HIS A 134 -8.40 -4.56 -5.19
C HIS A 134 -7.57 -3.40 -5.73
N HIS A 135 -8.16 -2.22 -5.93
CA HIS A 135 -7.40 -1.03 -6.32
C HIS A 135 -6.47 -0.58 -5.20
N ASP A 136 -6.94 -0.59 -3.96
CA ASP A 136 -6.13 -0.26 -2.79
C ASP A 136 -5.09 -1.36 -2.52
N VAL A 137 -5.45 -2.64 -2.69
CA VAL A 137 -4.51 -3.76 -2.54
C VAL A 137 -3.38 -3.68 -3.58
N GLU A 138 -3.68 -3.34 -4.84
CA GLU A 138 -2.64 -3.11 -5.85
C GLU A 138 -1.73 -1.92 -5.47
N SER A 139 -2.29 -0.87 -4.87
CA SER A 139 -1.49 0.24 -4.33
C SER A 139 -0.48 -0.19 -3.27
N PHE A 140 -0.79 -1.17 -2.42
CA PHE A 140 0.19 -1.75 -1.47
C PHE A 140 1.40 -2.38 -2.18
N VAL A 141 1.19 -3.02 -3.34
CA VAL A 141 2.29 -3.58 -4.15
C VAL A 141 3.22 -2.47 -4.64
N TRP A 142 2.66 -1.34 -5.06
CA TRP A 142 3.47 -0.18 -5.49
C TRP A 142 4.20 0.48 -4.32
N VAL A 143 3.59 0.52 -3.12
CA VAL A 143 4.26 0.99 -1.90
C VAL A 143 5.42 0.07 -1.51
N LEU A 144 5.26 -1.25 -1.63
CA LEU A 144 6.34 -2.22 -1.40
C LEU A 144 7.50 -1.99 -2.38
N ALA A 145 7.19 -1.94 -3.69
CA ALA A 145 8.17 -1.71 -4.74
C ALA A 145 8.98 -0.43 -4.49
N TYR A 146 8.29 0.69 -4.22
CA TYR A 146 8.93 1.96 -3.87
C TYR A 146 9.85 1.84 -2.64
N SER A 147 9.36 1.18 -1.58
CA SER A 147 10.09 1.07 -0.31
C SER A 147 11.35 0.23 -0.46
N VAL A 148 11.28 -0.88 -1.18
CA VAL A 148 12.44 -1.76 -1.45
C VAL A 148 13.43 -1.06 -2.36
N MET A 149 13.00 -0.43 -3.45
CA MET A 149 13.92 0.30 -4.33
C MET A 149 14.64 1.44 -3.60
N ARG A 150 13.96 2.13 -2.67
CA ARG A 150 14.61 3.12 -1.79
C ARG A 150 15.61 2.49 -0.83
N LEU A 151 15.29 1.34 -0.24
CA LEU A 151 16.19 0.60 0.64
C LEU A 151 17.45 0.19 -0.13
N VAL A 152 17.29 -0.40 -1.31
CA VAL A 152 18.37 -0.80 -2.21
C VAL A 152 19.24 0.39 -2.59
N ALA A 153 18.65 1.49 -3.06
CA ALA A 153 19.41 2.70 -3.41
C ALA A 153 20.18 3.30 -2.21
N THR A 154 19.75 3.02 -0.98
CA THR A 154 20.43 3.42 0.26
C THR A 154 21.56 2.46 0.61
N LYS A 155 21.34 1.13 0.48
CA LYS A 155 22.38 0.10 0.68
C LYS A 155 23.51 0.26 -0.35
N MET A 156 23.18 0.41 -1.64
CA MET A 156 24.14 0.65 -2.73
C MET A 156 25.02 1.88 -2.48
N ARG A 157 24.47 2.95 -1.88
CA ARG A 157 25.24 4.16 -1.55
C ARG A 157 26.31 3.94 -0.48
N LYS A 158 26.12 2.94 0.38
CA LYS A 158 27.03 2.58 1.47
C LYS A 158 28.02 1.48 1.06
N ASP A 159 27.71 0.72 0.01
CA ASP A 159 28.53 -0.37 -0.49
C ASP A 159 29.67 0.14 -1.40
N THR A 160 30.91 0.04 -0.93
CA THR A 160 32.11 0.49 -1.66
C THR A 160 32.43 -0.34 -2.90
N THR A 161 31.82 -1.51 -3.05
CA THR A 161 32.02 -2.39 -4.21
C THR A 161 31.10 -2.01 -5.39
N VAL A 162 30.03 -1.23 -5.14
CA VAL A 162 29.12 -0.75 -6.18
C VAL A 162 29.76 0.41 -6.94
N SER A 163 29.82 0.31 -8.27
CA SER A 163 30.33 1.40 -9.09
C SER A 163 29.37 2.62 -9.09
N SER A 164 29.92 3.84 -9.20
CA SER A 164 29.11 5.06 -9.34
C SER A 164 28.16 5.01 -10.54
N LYS A 165 28.54 4.29 -11.60
CA LYS A 165 27.71 4.10 -12.80
C LYS A 165 26.51 3.19 -12.50
N ALA A 166 26.72 2.07 -11.81
CA ALA A 166 25.63 1.17 -11.40
C ALA A 166 24.63 1.88 -10.48
N LEU A 167 25.14 2.63 -9.49
CA LEU A 167 24.29 3.44 -8.61
C LEU A 167 23.47 4.48 -9.39
N SER A 168 24.10 5.22 -10.30
CA SER A 168 23.42 6.23 -11.14
C SER A 168 22.33 5.60 -12.03
N ASN A 169 22.63 4.45 -12.65
CA ASN A 169 21.67 3.72 -13.48
C ASN A 169 20.45 3.27 -12.66
N PHE A 170 20.66 2.66 -11.50
CA PHE A 170 19.56 2.22 -10.64
C PHE A 170 18.76 3.39 -10.08
N GLN A 171 19.41 4.50 -9.70
CA GLN A 171 18.70 5.71 -9.27
C GLN A 171 17.86 6.34 -10.39
N LYS A 172 18.35 6.30 -11.63
CA LYS A 172 17.58 6.74 -12.80
C LYS A 172 16.37 5.83 -13.00
N TYR A 173 16.56 4.51 -12.99
CA TYR A 173 15.47 3.56 -13.12
C TYR A 173 14.39 3.71 -12.03
N PHE A 174 14.83 3.89 -10.78
CA PHE A 174 13.94 4.17 -9.65
C PHE A 174 13.13 5.46 -9.87
N LYS A 175 13.77 6.53 -10.35
CA LYS A 175 13.07 7.76 -10.71
C LYS A 175 12.08 7.53 -11.86
N ASP A 176 12.45 6.78 -12.89
CA ASP A 176 11.57 6.51 -14.02
C ASP A 176 10.31 5.72 -13.58
N CYS A 177 10.42 4.91 -12.52
CA CYS A 177 9.29 4.15 -11.95
C CYS A 177 8.32 4.96 -11.08
N PHE A 178 8.82 5.99 -10.37
CA PHE A 178 8.10 6.66 -9.26
C PHE A 178 8.19 8.19 -9.26
N SER A 179 8.75 8.82 -10.30
CA SER A 179 8.67 10.28 -10.44
C SER A 179 7.25 10.71 -10.79
N PRO A 180 6.86 11.95 -10.41
CA PRO A 180 5.59 12.51 -10.85
C PRO A 180 5.46 12.46 -12.37
N GLY A 181 4.30 12.04 -12.85
CA GLY A 181 4.02 11.87 -14.27
C GLY A 181 2.53 11.87 -14.54
N SER A 182 2.16 11.95 -15.82
CA SER A 182 0.75 11.83 -16.22
C SER A 182 0.22 10.43 -15.90
N ALA A 183 -1.08 10.28 -15.65
CA ALA A 183 -1.71 8.97 -15.41
C ALA A 183 -1.40 7.98 -16.55
N ARG A 184 -1.30 8.47 -17.80
CA ARG A 184 -0.90 7.69 -18.98
C ARG A 184 0.53 7.17 -18.91
N THR A 185 1.47 8.00 -18.46
CA THR A 185 2.88 7.61 -18.31
C THR A 185 3.01 6.54 -17.22
N ILE A 186 2.32 6.74 -16.11
CA ILE A 186 2.37 5.82 -14.97
C ILE A 186 1.69 4.49 -15.33
N SER A 187 0.52 4.51 -15.99
CA SER A 187 -0.16 3.28 -16.41
C SER A 187 0.66 2.46 -17.40
N ALA A 188 1.38 3.11 -18.32
CA ALA A 188 2.32 2.43 -19.21
C ALA A 188 3.45 1.73 -18.42
N ALA A 189 4.03 2.41 -17.42
CA ALA A 189 5.05 1.79 -16.56
C ALA A 189 4.52 0.61 -15.73
N ARG A 190 3.25 0.67 -15.27
CA ARG A 190 2.60 -0.45 -14.56
C ARG A 190 2.32 -1.63 -15.49
N LEU A 191 1.86 -1.38 -16.71
CA LEU A 191 1.63 -2.42 -17.71
C LEU A 191 2.93 -3.15 -18.10
N SER A 192 4.05 -2.41 -18.16
CA SER A 192 5.37 -2.99 -18.41
C SER A 192 6.03 -3.58 -17.16
N LEU A 193 5.37 -3.53 -15.99
CA LEU A 193 5.83 -4.09 -14.72
C LEU A 193 7.20 -3.56 -14.23
N PHE A 194 7.67 -2.42 -14.75
CA PHE A 194 9.01 -1.89 -14.44
C PHE A 194 9.33 -1.83 -12.93
N PRO A 195 8.43 -1.39 -12.03
CA PRO A 195 8.75 -1.39 -10.60
C PRO A 195 9.06 -2.76 -9.98
N LEU A 196 8.69 -3.86 -10.65
CA LEU A 196 8.80 -5.23 -10.13
C LEU A 196 9.81 -6.10 -10.90
N THR A 197 10.20 -5.76 -12.13
CA THR A 197 11.03 -6.64 -12.97
C THR A 197 12.54 -6.44 -12.84
N TRP A 198 12.99 -5.36 -12.21
CA TRP A 198 14.41 -5.02 -12.11
C TRP A 198 15.26 -6.09 -11.42
N THR A 199 14.66 -6.93 -10.57
CA THR A 199 15.33 -8.04 -9.88
C THR A 199 15.83 -9.12 -10.84
N CYS A 200 15.20 -9.25 -12.02
CA CYS A 200 15.54 -10.25 -13.05
C CYS A 200 16.47 -9.71 -14.15
N GLU A 201 16.79 -8.41 -14.13
CA GLU A 201 17.59 -7.77 -15.17
C GLU A 201 19.08 -7.76 -14.80
N SER A 202 19.94 -8.33 -15.64
CA SER A 202 21.39 -8.33 -15.42
C SER A 202 22.01 -6.92 -15.32
N LEU A 203 21.34 -5.91 -15.89
CA LEU A 203 21.73 -4.51 -15.75
C LEU A 203 21.71 -4.03 -14.29
N TYR A 204 20.91 -4.65 -13.43
CA TYR A 204 20.71 -4.26 -12.03
C TYR A 204 21.23 -5.32 -11.04
N GLU A 205 22.14 -6.20 -11.45
CA GLU A 205 22.74 -7.22 -10.57
C GLU A 205 23.32 -6.62 -9.27
N ASP A 206 23.98 -5.45 -9.36
CA ASP A 206 24.50 -4.71 -8.21
C ASP A 206 23.42 -4.24 -7.23
N ALA A 207 22.21 -4.03 -7.72
CA ALA A 207 21.04 -3.66 -6.93
C ALA A 207 20.37 -4.92 -6.36
N THR A 208 20.22 -5.98 -7.16
CA THR A 208 19.61 -7.25 -6.75
C THR A 208 20.41 -7.91 -5.62
N ARG A 209 21.75 -7.85 -5.66
CA ARG A 209 22.61 -8.36 -4.57
C ARG A 209 22.45 -7.64 -3.23
N GLN A 210 21.72 -6.52 -3.18
CA GLN A 210 21.47 -5.76 -1.95
C GLN A 210 20.24 -6.25 -1.19
N ILE A 211 19.48 -7.19 -1.75
CA ILE A 211 18.30 -7.79 -1.12
C ILE A 211 18.46 -9.30 -0.99
N SER A 212 17.68 -9.90 -0.08
CA SER A 212 17.60 -11.34 0.04
C SER A 212 17.00 -11.99 -1.21
N GLN A 213 17.33 -13.27 -1.44
CA GLN A 213 16.69 -14.08 -2.48
C GLN A 213 15.18 -14.17 -2.24
N THR A 214 14.75 -14.27 -0.98
CA THR A 214 13.34 -14.26 -0.58
C THR A 214 12.60 -13.04 -1.11
N LEU A 215 13.19 -11.85 -0.97
CA LEU A 215 12.57 -10.62 -1.46
C LEU A 215 12.57 -10.54 -3.00
N ALA A 216 13.62 -11.06 -3.66
CA ALA A 216 13.66 -11.15 -5.11
C ALA A 216 12.57 -12.10 -5.65
N ASN A 217 12.37 -13.25 -5.02
CA ASN A 217 11.30 -14.20 -5.35
C ASN A 217 9.91 -13.58 -5.14
N LEU A 218 9.73 -12.82 -4.05
CA LEU A 218 8.48 -12.08 -3.81
C LEU A 218 8.17 -11.11 -4.96
N PHE A 219 9.18 -10.41 -5.50
CA PHE A 219 8.99 -9.50 -6.64
C PHE A 219 8.57 -10.24 -7.92
N GLU A 220 9.10 -11.43 -8.15
CA GLU A 220 8.70 -12.29 -9.28
C GLU A 220 7.24 -12.74 -9.16
N GLU A 221 6.83 -13.23 -8.00
CA GLU A 221 5.45 -13.63 -7.72
C GLU A 221 4.46 -12.47 -7.84
N LEU A 222 4.85 -11.28 -7.34
CA LEU A 222 4.06 -10.06 -7.49
C LEU A 222 3.95 -9.63 -8.96
N SER A 223 5.03 -9.73 -9.73
CA SER A 223 5.03 -9.42 -11.18
C SER A 223 4.02 -10.29 -11.93
N SER A 224 4.05 -11.61 -11.67
CA SER A 224 3.12 -12.57 -12.26
C SER A 224 1.66 -12.24 -11.90
N THR A 225 1.41 -11.93 -10.63
CA THR A 225 0.05 -11.63 -10.16
C THR A 225 -0.47 -10.30 -10.72
N ILE A 226 0.35 -9.24 -10.75
CA ILE A 226 -0.05 -7.95 -11.31
C ILE A 226 -0.25 -8.03 -12.82
N TYR A 227 0.56 -8.82 -13.54
CA TYR A 227 0.36 -9.06 -14.97
C TYR A 227 -1.06 -9.56 -15.27
N MET A 228 -1.58 -10.47 -14.44
CA MET A 228 -2.95 -10.97 -14.57
C MET A 228 -4.01 -9.92 -14.18
N SER A 229 -3.72 -9.06 -13.21
CA SER A 229 -4.59 -7.92 -12.82
C SER A 229 -4.70 -6.88 -13.94
N ALA A 230 -3.60 -6.62 -14.66
CA ALA A 230 -3.50 -5.63 -15.72
C ALA A 230 -3.90 -6.14 -17.11
N ASN A 231 -4.63 -7.26 -17.21
CA ASN A 231 -5.03 -7.82 -18.51
C ASN A 231 -5.87 -6.78 -19.30
N PRO A 232 -5.57 -6.50 -20.58
CA PRO A 232 -6.32 -5.51 -21.35
C PRO A 232 -7.79 -5.91 -21.56
N VAL A 233 -8.11 -7.21 -21.44
CA VAL A 233 -9.46 -7.75 -21.58
C VAL A 233 -10.08 -7.91 -20.18
N PRO A 234 -11.08 -7.09 -19.78
CA PRO A 234 -11.61 -7.07 -18.41
C PRO A 234 -12.10 -8.42 -17.89
N LYS A 235 -12.73 -9.24 -18.74
CA LYS A 235 -13.22 -10.59 -18.38
C LYS A 235 -12.13 -11.61 -18.06
N HIS A 236 -10.86 -11.31 -18.38
CA HIS A 236 -9.71 -12.17 -18.10
C HIS A 236 -8.86 -11.63 -16.95
N ARG A 237 -9.22 -10.50 -16.34
CA ARG A 237 -8.47 -9.95 -15.21
C ARG A 237 -8.64 -10.83 -13.98
N ILE A 238 -7.52 -11.12 -13.34
CA ILE A 238 -7.48 -11.75 -12.02
C ILE A 238 -6.85 -10.73 -11.08
N TYR A 239 -7.69 -10.06 -10.30
CA TYR A 239 -7.25 -8.97 -9.43
C TYR A 239 -6.47 -9.49 -8.22
N MET A 240 -5.51 -8.68 -7.77
CA MET A 240 -4.85 -8.88 -6.48
C MET A 240 -5.85 -8.72 -5.33
N THR A 241 -5.95 -9.72 -4.45
CA THR A 241 -6.82 -9.69 -3.26
C THR A 241 -5.99 -9.56 -1.99
N HIS A 242 -6.64 -9.16 -0.88
CA HIS A 242 -6.00 -9.16 0.43
C HIS A 242 -5.41 -10.53 0.76
N ASP A 243 -6.18 -11.62 0.61
CA ASP A 243 -5.70 -12.97 0.91
C ASP A 243 -4.47 -13.35 0.09
N LYS A 244 -4.46 -13.04 -1.23
CA LYS A 244 -3.31 -13.36 -2.09
C LYS A 244 -2.07 -12.59 -1.66
N LEU A 245 -2.19 -11.28 -1.40
CA LEU A 245 -1.05 -10.45 -1.01
C LEU A 245 -0.57 -10.78 0.41
N LEU A 246 -1.48 -11.01 1.37
CA LEU A 246 -1.15 -11.45 2.72
C LEU A 246 -0.40 -12.78 2.70
N ASN A 247 -0.88 -13.78 1.94
CA ASN A 247 -0.20 -15.07 1.83
C ASN A 247 1.22 -14.95 1.25
N LEU A 248 1.42 -14.08 0.26
CA LEU A 248 2.75 -13.82 -0.30
C LEU A 248 3.68 -13.15 0.71
N LEU A 249 3.17 -12.17 1.48
CA LEU A 249 3.93 -11.51 2.54
C LEU A 249 4.25 -12.48 3.68
N ASP A 250 3.30 -13.32 4.08
CA ASP A 250 3.46 -14.29 5.17
C ASP A 250 4.53 -15.33 4.85
N ALA A 251 4.50 -15.89 3.64
CA ALA A 251 5.53 -16.83 3.19
C ALA A 251 6.93 -16.19 3.18
N ALA A 252 7.05 -14.96 2.67
CA ALA A 252 8.31 -14.23 2.65
C ALA A 252 8.81 -13.86 4.06
N ILE A 253 7.91 -13.50 4.97
CA ILE A 253 8.24 -13.22 6.37
C ILE A 253 8.74 -14.49 7.07
N GLU A 254 8.04 -15.61 6.92
CA GLU A 254 8.42 -16.89 7.51
C GLU A 254 9.82 -17.32 7.03
N GLU A 255 10.10 -17.23 5.73
CA GLU A 255 11.41 -17.55 5.18
C GLU A 255 12.51 -16.64 5.75
N LEU A 256 12.27 -15.32 5.83
CA LEU A 256 13.23 -14.37 6.42
C LEU A 256 13.47 -14.60 7.92
N GLU A 257 12.49 -15.12 8.66
CA GLU A 257 12.65 -15.48 10.09
C GLU A 257 13.48 -16.74 10.28
N THR A 258 13.43 -17.70 9.34
CA THR A 258 14.22 -18.94 9.43
C THR A 258 15.71 -18.78 9.11
N VAL A 259 16.09 -17.68 8.44
CA VAL A 259 17.47 -17.41 8.01
C VAL A 259 18.27 -16.58 9.03
N GLN A 260 17.62 -16.04 10.08
CA GLN A 260 18.24 -15.31 11.20
C GLN A 260 18.73 -16.23 12.31
#